data_AF-A0A8X6I2I5-F1
#
_entry.id   AF-A0A8X6I2I5-F1
#
_cell.length_a   1.000
_cell.length_b   1.000
_cell.length_c   1.000
_cell.angle_alpha   90.00
_cell.angle_beta   90.00
_cell.angle_gamma   90.00
#
_symmetry.space_group_name_H-M   'P 1'
#
loop_
_entity.id
_entity.type
_entity.pdbx_description
1 polymer ?
#
loop_
_entity_poly.entity_id
_entity_poly.type
_entity_poly.pdbx_seq_one_letter_code
_entity_poly.pdbx_strand_id
1 'polypeptide(L)'
;MFLEIKQEQGEKFTDYYSRLRNAVVECNYGESQDRMLRDKIIQGLLDKPLQERLIRETSKKSKTLQEVVSECKAAENSGTSISYE
;
A
#
# COMPACT_ATOMS: atom_id res chain seq x y z
N MET A 1 -0.13 -15.95 -3.08
CA MET A 1 -0.73 -15.90 -1.73
C MET A 1 -0.74 -14.47 -1.18
N PHE A 2 -1.67 -14.04 -0.32
CA PHE A 2 -1.75 -12.66 0.21
C PHE A 2 -0.41 -12.10 0.71
N LEU A 3 0.34 -12.91 1.50
CA LEU A 3 1.62 -12.51 2.08
C LEU A 3 2.74 -12.32 1.05
N GLU A 4 2.61 -12.87 -0.15
CA GLU A 4 3.61 -12.80 -1.22
C GLU A 4 3.39 -11.61 -2.16
N ILE A 5 2.18 -11.03 -2.15
CA ILE A 5 1.82 -9.92 -3.05
C ILE A 5 2.72 -8.71 -2.73
N LYS A 6 3.32 -8.16 -3.78
CA LYS A 6 4.10 -6.91 -3.76
C LYS A 6 3.73 -6.14 -5.03
N GLN A 7 3.92 -4.82 -4.99
CA GLN A 7 3.74 -3.98 -6.17
C GLN A 7 4.83 -4.32 -7.19
N GLU A 8 4.42 -4.53 -8.43
CA GLU A 8 5.31 -4.89 -9.54
C GLU A 8 5.85 -3.64 -10.24
N GLN A 9 6.96 -3.80 -10.99
CA GLN A 9 7.53 -2.69 -11.75
C GLN A 9 6.54 -2.18 -12.80
N GLY A 10 6.24 -0.88 -12.77
CA GLY A 10 5.27 -0.26 -13.68
C GLY A 10 3.80 -0.50 -13.32
N GLU A 11 3.52 -1.22 -12.23
CA GLU A 11 2.16 -1.42 -11.74
C GLU A 11 1.67 -0.20 -10.98
N LYS A 12 0.44 0.24 -11.28
CA LYS A 12 -0.23 1.29 -10.52
C LYS A 12 -0.58 0.79 -9.12
N PHE A 13 -0.48 1.68 -8.14
CA PHE A 13 -0.94 1.46 -6.79
C PHE A 13 -2.40 1.00 -6.74
N THR A 14 -3.28 1.53 -7.59
CA THR A 14 -4.68 1.09 -7.62
C THR A 14 -4.86 -0.38 -7.99
N ASP A 15 -4.01 -0.88 -8.90
CA ASP A 15 -4.05 -2.27 -9.36
C ASP A 15 -3.47 -3.19 -8.28
N TYR A 16 -2.34 -2.80 -7.70
CA TYR A 16 -1.73 -3.45 -6.54
C TYR A 16 -2.70 -3.56 -5.35
N TYR A 17 -3.36 -2.46 -5.00
CA TYR A 17 -4.34 -2.42 -3.92
C TYR A 17 -5.54 -3.33 -4.20
N SER A 18 -6.00 -3.38 -5.46
CA SER A 18 -7.11 -4.26 -5.86
C SER A 18 -6.74 -5.74 -5.70
N ARG A 19 -5.53 -6.14 -6.09
CA ARG A 19 -5.03 -7.51 -5.88
C ARG A 19 -4.99 -7.88 -4.41
N LEU A 20 -4.49 -6.98 -3.56
CA LEU A 20 -4.47 -7.21 -2.11
C LEU A 20 -5.87 -7.35 -1.51
N ARG A 21 -6.80 -6.48 -1.91
CA ARG A 21 -8.17 -6.50 -1.40
C ARG A 21 -8.92 -7.77 -1.78
N ASN A 22 -8.63 -8.33 -2.97
CA ASN A 22 -9.20 -9.61 -3.37
C ASN A 22 -8.56 -10.77 -2.60
N ALA A 23 -7.24 -10.74 -2.37
CA ALA A 23 -6.53 -11.82 -1.70
C ALA A 23 -6.77 -11.87 -0.18
N VAL A 24 -7.03 -10.74 0.48
CA VAL A 24 -7.19 -10.69 1.94
C VAL A 24 -8.49 -11.34 2.41
N VAL A 25 -9.53 -11.36 1.57
CA VAL A 25 -10.83 -11.98 1.89
C VAL A 25 -10.68 -13.48 2.18
N GLU A 26 -9.83 -14.16 1.42
CA GLU A 26 -9.54 -15.59 1.59
C GLU A 26 -8.75 -15.90 2.87
N CYS A 27 -8.20 -14.89 3.54
CA CYS A 27 -7.34 -15.08 4.71
C CYS A 27 -8.12 -15.15 6.03
N ASN A 28 -9.41 -14.84 6.05
CA ASN A 28 -10.29 -14.92 7.23
C ASN A 28 -9.76 -14.16 8.47
N TYR A 29 -9.17 -12.97 8.29
CA TYR A 29 -8.62 -12.17 9.40
C TYR A 29 -9.66 -11.51 10.32
N GLY A 30 -10.96 -11.61 10.00
CA GLY A 30 -12.04 -10.99 10.79
C GLY A 30 -11.82 -9.49 10.99
N GLU A 31 -11.97 -9.03 12.24
CA GLU A 31 -11.80 -7.62 12.62
C GLU A 31 -10.38 -7.07 12.37
N SER A 32 -9.38 -7.95 12.23
CA SER A 32 -7.99 -7.54 11.94
C SER A 32 -7.72 -7.33 10.45
N GLN A 33 -8.68 -7.57 9.56
CA GLN A 33 -8.48 -7.49 8.11
C GLN A 33 -7.91 -6.14 7.66
N ASP A 34 -8.45 -5.02 8.15
CA ASP A 34 -7.99 -3.69 7.75
C ASP A 34 -6.57 -3.39 8.22
N ARG A 35 -6.22 -3.85 9.44
CA ARG A 35 -4.85 -3.76 9.96
C ARG A 35 -3.89 -4.58 9.09
N MET A 36 -4.25 -5.83 8.79
CA MET A 36 -3.42 -6.72 7.97
C MET A 36 -3.24 -6.18 6.57
N LEU A 37 -4.31 -5.68 5.95
CA LEU A 37 -4.28 -5.07 4.63
C LEU A 37 -3.41 -3.80 4.61
N ARG A 38 -3.54 -2.93 5.61
CA ARG A 38 -2.72 -1.73 5.77
C ARG A 38 -1.24 -2.06 5.88
N ASP A 39 -0.88 -2.96 6.79
CA ASP A 39 0.51 -3.34 7.04
C ASP A 39 1.11 -4.00 5.78
N LYS A 40 0.31 -4.81 5.08
CA LYS A 40 0.72 -5.45 3.84
C LYS A 40 0.91 -4.48 2.67
N ILE A 41 0.02 -3.47 2.53
CA ILE A 41 0.17 -2.39 1.55
C ILE A 41 1.55 -1.77 1.73
N ILE A 42 1.87 -1.28 2.93
CA ILE A 42 3.13 -0.59 3.23
C ILE A 42 4.32 -1.51 2.93
N GLN A 43 4.29 -2.76 3.37
CA GLN A 43 5.39 -3.72 3.18
C GLN A 43 5.65 -4.06 1.69
N GLY A 44 4.61 -4.10 0.86
CA GLY A 44 4.74 -4.47 -0.55
C GLY A 44 4.92 -3.31 -1.52
N LEU A 45 4.95 -2.05 -1.06
CA LEU A 45 5.21 -0.89 -1.93
C LEU A 45 6.56 -0.98 -2.66
N LEU A 46 6.53 -0.58 -3.94
CA LEU A 46 7.71 -0.49 -4.78
C LEU A 46 8.49 0.80 -4.47
N ASP A 47 7.79 1.93 -4.28
CA ASP A 47 8.36 3.22 -3.88
C ASP A 47 8.96 3.13 -2.47
N LYS A 48 10.29 3.01 -2.40
CA LYS A 48 11.05 2.87 -1.15
C LYS A 48 10.99 4.12 -0.27
N PRO A 49 11.21 5.34 -0.78
CA PRO A 49 11.00 6.55 -0.01
C PRO A 49 9.61 6.65 0.64
N LEU A 50 8.55 6.38 -0.12
CA LEU A 50 7.17 6.37 0.40
C LEU A 50 6.97 5.29 1.45
N GLN A 51 7.43 4.07 1.18
CA GLN A 51 7.37 2.94 2.11
C GLN A 51 8.01 3.28 3.45
N GLU A 52 9.25 3.79 3.45
CA GLU A 52 9.94 4.15 4.70
C GLU A 52 9.25 5.28 5.46
N ARG A 53 8.71 6.28 4.75
CA ARG A 53 7.93 7.36 5.36
C ARG A 53 6.70 6.79 6.07
N LEU A 54 5.93 5.94 5.40
CA LEU A 54 4.74 5.31 5.96
C LEU A 54 5.06 4.41 7.16
N ILE A 55 6.17 3.66 7.14
CA ILE A 55 6.63 2.87 8.30
C ILE A 55 6.93 3.78 9.50
N ARG A 56 7.67 4.88 9.27
CA ARG A 56 7.99 5.85 10.34
C ARG A 56 6.76 6.54 10.90
N GLU A 57 5.78 6.86 10.07
CA GLU A 57 4.57 7.55 10.52
C GLU A 57 3.62 6.61 11.25
N THR A 58 3.40 5.40 10.71
CA THR A 58 2.51 4.40 11.34
C THR A 58 3.05 3.83 12.65
N SER A 59 4.37 3.80 12.83
CA SER A 59 5.01 3.45 14.11
C SER A 59 4.87 4.54 15.18
N LYS A 60 4.76 5.81 14.78
CA LYS A 60 4.57 6.94 15.71
C LYS A 60 3.10 7.18 16.06
N LYS A 61 2.20 7.02 15.10
CA LYS A 61 0.75 7.25 15.25
C LYS A 61 0.00 6.20 14.45
N SER A 62 -1.01 5.59 15.07
CA SER A 62 -1.91 4.68 14.36
C SER A 62 -2.57 5.41 13.19
N LYS A 63 -2.39 4.89 11.98
CA LYS A 63 -3.16 5.29 10.79
C LYS A 63 -4.17 4.20 10.43
N THR A 64 -5.33 4.62 9.97
CA THR A 64 -6.35 3.77 9.37
C THR A 64 -5.90 3.26 8.00
N LEU A 65 -6.57 2.22 7.51
CA LEU A 65 -6.38 1.73 6.14
C LEU A 65 -6.65 2.85 5.11
N GLN A 66 -7.73 3.63 5.30
CA GLN A 66 -8.13 4.67 4.37
C GLN A 66 -7.10 5.80 4.25
N GLU A 67 -6.50 6.22 5.37
CA GLU A 67 -5.43 7.23 5.36
C GLU A 67 -4.23 6.75 4.53
N VAL A 68 -3.77 5.51 4.75
CA VAL A 68 -2.63 4.94 4.00
C VAL A 68 -2.95 4.81 2.51
N VAL A 69 -4.16 4.35 2.16
CA VAL A 69 -4.62 4.24 0.76
C VAL A 69 -4.67 5.62 0.08
N SER A 70 -5.17 6.64 0.79
CA SER A 70 -5.23 8.02 0.27
C SER A 70 -3.83 8.56 -0.02
N GLU A 71 -2.89 8.39 0.91
CA GLU A 71 -1.51 8.84 0.74
C GLU A 71 -0.79 8.15 -0.41
N CYS A 72 -1.00 6.84 -0.59
CA CYS A 72 -0.40 6.10 -1.70
C CYS A 72 -0.97 6.56 -3.06
N LYS A 73 -2.29 6.79 -3.15
CA LYS A 73 -2.91 7.35 -4.37
C LYS A 73 -2.42 8.77 -4.65
N ALA A 74 -2.28 9.60 -3.61
CA ALA A 74 -1.77 10.96 -3.76
C ALA A 74 -0.31 10.96 -4.25
N ALA A 75 0.53 10.05 -3.73
CA ALA A 75 1.90 9.90 -4.17
C ALA A 75 2.01 9.42 -5.62
N GLU A 76 1.19 8.44 -6.02
CA GLU A 76 1.09 7.98 -7.42
C GLU A 76 0.74 9.13 -8.38
N ASN A 77 -0.27 9.93 -8.02
CA ASN A 77 -0.70 11.07 -8.84
C ASN A 77 0.35 12.19 -8.88
N SER A 78 1.09 12.38 -7.79
CA SER A 78 2.13 13.41 -7.69
C SER A 78 3.43 13.03 -8.43
N GLY A 79 3.65 11.73 -8.67
CA GLY A 79 4.78 11.20 -9.45
C GLY A 79 4.63 11.30 -10.97
N THR A 80 3.49 11.79 -11.49
CA THR A 80 3.21 11.87 -12.95
C THR A 80 3.93 13.05 -13.66
N SER A 81 4.79 13.79 -12.97
CA SER A 81 5.58 14.88 -13.58
C SER A 81 7.08 14.70 -13.33
N ILE A 82 7.73 13.78 -14.03
CA ILE A 82 9.16 13.89 -14.31
C ILE A 82 9.38 13.64 -15.80
N SER A 83 9.87 14.71 -16.43
CA SER A 83 10.29 14.89 -17.81
C SER A 83 11.16 13.75 -18.34
N TYR A 84 10.89 13.29 -19.55
CA TYR A 84 11.95 12.72 -20.38
C TYR A 84 12.75 13.90 -20.95
N GLU A 85 14.01 14.02 -20.53
CA GLU A 85 15.04 14.79 -21.25
C GLU A 85 15.31 14.17 -22.63
#